data_AF-A0A218UB87-F1
#
_entry.id   AF-A0A218UB87-F1
#
_cell.length_a   1.000
_cell.length_b   1.000
_cell.length_c   1.000
_cell.angle_alpha   90.00
_cell.angle_beta   90.00
_cell.angle_gamma   90.00
#
_symmetry.space_group_name_H-M   'P 1'
#
loop_
_entity.id
_entity.type
_entity.pdbx_description
1 polymer ?
#
loop_
_entity_poly.entity_id
_entity_poly.type
_entity_poly.pdbx_seq_one_letter_code
_entity_poly.pdbx_strand_id
1 'polypeptide(L)'
;MEFVAFRNLIGVSHTEAEAKALAQEVEVQDGPNESGEMFLRPGKISDYFPKPYPNPEAARAANNGALPPDLSYIVNARHGGEDYVFALLTGYCDAPAGVSLREGLHYNPYFPGQAIGMAPPIYDEVLEYDD
;
A
#
# COMPACT_ATOMS: atom_id res chain seq x y z
N MET A 1 -3.87 -2.69 2.62
CA MET A 1 -5.32 -2.34 2.58
C MET A 1 -6.11 -3.54 3.06
N GLU A 2 -6.02 -3.82 4.36
CA GLU A 2 -6.56 -5.06 4.94
C GLU A 2 -8.09 -5.14 4.93
N PHE A 3 -8.79 -4.01 4.86
CA PHE A 3 -10.25 -3.95 4.98
C PHE A 3 -10.98 -3.85 3.63
N VAL A 4 -10.27 -3.98 2.52
CA VAL A 4 -10.84 -3.96 1.16
C VAL A 4 -10.70 -5.33 0.52
N ALA A 5 -11.81 -5.88 0.02
CA ALA A 5 -11.84 -7.11 -0.75
C ALA A 5 -12.15 -6.84 -2.22
N PHE A 6 -11.80 -7.78 -3.10
CA PHE A 6 -12.04 -7.62 -4.55
C PHE A 6 -13.52 -7.39 -4.87
N ARG A 7 -14.44 -8.01 -4.13
CA ARG A 7 -15.90 -7.76 -4.22
C ARG A 7 -16.31 -6.31 -3.97
N ASN A 8 -15.51 -5.52 -3.25
CA ASN A 8 -15.80 -4.10 -3.01
C ASN A 8 -15.57 -3.22 -4.25
N LEU A 9 -14.86 -3.72 -5.26
CA LEU A 9 -14.64 -3.01 -6.53
C LEU A 9 -15.84 -3.10 -7.48
N ILE A 10 -16.66 -4.15 -7.32
CA ILE A 10 -17.76 -4.49 -8.22
C ILE A 10 -18.85 -3.43 -8.15
N GLY A 11 -19.15 -2.82 -9.29
CA GLY A 11 -20.15 -1.75 -9.40
C GLY A 11 -19.70 -0.40 -8.82
N VAL A 12 -18.42 -0.29 -8.45
CA VAL A 12 -17.78 0.97 -8.02
C VAL A 12 -16.78 1.44 -9.07
N SER A 13 -15.79 0.60 -9.38
CA SER A 13 -14.76 0.88 -10.38
C SER A 13 -14.62 -0.21 -11.43
N HIS A 14 -15.05 -1.45 -11.13
CA HIS A 14 -14.90 -2.60 -12.02
C HIS A 14 -16.23 -3.36 -12.16
N THR A 15 -16.36 -4.09 -13.26
CA THR A 15 -17.38 -5.14 -13.43
C THR A 15 -17.01 -6.37 -12.60
N GLU A 16 -17.96 -7.30 -12.43
CA GLU A 16 -17.69 -8.58 -11.75
C GLU A 16 -16.64 -9.42 -12.50
N ALA A 17 -16.66 -9.39 -13.83
CA ALA A 17 -15.70 -10.13 -14.65
C ALA A 17 -14.27 -9.59 -14.47
N GLU A 18 -14.09 -8.27 -14.49
CA GLU A 18 -12.80 -7.62 -14.26
C GLU A 18 -12.30 -7.83 -12.82
N ALA A 19 -13.16 -7.63 -11.81
CA ALA A 19 -12.77 -7.86 -10.42
C ALA A 19 -12.39 -9.31 -10.15
N LYS A 20 -13.04 -10.27 -10.83
CA LYS A 20 -12.68 -11.68 -10.78
C LYS A 20 -11.34 -11.96 -11.48
N ALA A 21 -11.07 -11.31 -12.61
CA ALA A 21 -9.77 -11.43 -13.28
C ALA A 21 -8.64 -10.93 -12.38
N LEU A 22 -8.78 -9.72 -11.80
CA LEU A 22 -7.81 -9.17 -10.84
C LEU A 22 -7.60 -10.06 -9.62
N ALA A 23 -8.68 -10.64 -9.08
CA ALA A 23 -8.55 -11.57 -7.95
C ALA A 23 -7.76 -12.84 -8.32
N GLN A 24 -7.88 -13.32 -9.56
CA GLN A 24 -7.19 -14.54 -10.01
C GLN A 24 -5.70 -14.33 -10.27
N GLU A 25 -5.24 -13.09 -10.42
CA GLU A 25 -3.81 -12.76 -10.59
C GLU A 25 -3.00 -12.94 -9.30
N VAL A 26 -3.66 -12.98 -8.14
CA VAL A 26 -3.00 -13.13 -6.85
C VAL A 26 -3.16 -14.54 -6.30
N GLU A 27 -2.08 -15.07 -5.71
CA GLU A 27 -2.12 -16.32 -4.97
C GLU A 27 -2.50 -16.06 -3.51
N VAL A 28 -3.47 -16.83 -3.01
CA VAL A 28 -3.98 -16.74 -1.64
C VAL A 28 -3.80 -18.09 -0.96
N GLN A 29 -3.26 -18.07 0.26
CA GLN A 29 -3.17 -19.26 1.08
C GLN A 29 -4.55 -19.69 1.59
N ASP A 30 -4.85 -20.97 1.45
CA ASP A 30 -6.09 -21.63 1.92
C ASP A 30 -5.75 -23.00 2.53
N GLY A 31 -6.73 -23.66 3.14
CA GLY A 31 -6.59 -24.97 3.78
C GLY A 31 -6.88 -24.97 5.28
N PRO A 32 -6.55 -26.07 5.98
CA PRO A 32 -5.79 -27.22 5.49
C PRO A 32 -6.58 -28.14 4.54
N ASN A 33 -5.86 -28.88 3.69
CA ASN A 33 -6.40 -29.97 2.85
C ASN A 33 -6.60 -31.28 3.67
N GLU A 34 -7.03 -32.36 3.01
CA GLU A 34 -7.24 -33.67 3.66
C GLU A 34 -5.97 -34.27 4.30
N SER A 35 -4.78 -33.84 3.87
CA SER A 35 -3.49 -34.24 4.46
C SER A 35 -3.02 -33.31 5.59
N GLY A 36 -3.78 -32.27 5.93
CA GLY A 36 -3.43 -31.31 6.97
C GLY A 36 -2.51 -30.17 6.49
N GLU A 37 -2.31 -30.03 5.18
CA GLU A 37 -1.37 -29.07 4.60
C GLU A 37 -2.10 -27.81 4.10
N MET A 38 -1.50 -26.64 4.32
CA MET A 38 -1.94 -25.38 3.70
C MET A 38 -1.48 -25.34 2.25
N PHE A 39 -2.30 -24.80 1.35
CA PHE A 39 -1.99 -24.70 -0.08
C PHE A 39 -2.25 -23.29 -0.61
N LEU A 40 -1.68 -22.97 -1.77
CA LEU A 40 -1.97 -21.72 -2.48
C LEU A 40 -3.02 -21.97 -3.56
N ARG A 41 -3.91 -21.02 -3.75
CA ARG A 41 -4.89 -21.02 -4.84
C ARG A 41 -4.99 -19.64 -5.48
N PRO A 42 -5.46 -19.55 -6.74
CA PRO A 42 -5.90 -18.28 -7.30
C PRO A 42 -6.95 -17.63 -6.39
N GLY A 43 -6.87 -16.30 -6.26
CA GLY A 43 -7.82 -15.53 -5.49
C GLY A 43 -9.23 -15.57 -6.07
N LYS A 44 -10.20 -15.31 -5.21
CA LYS A 44 -11.62 -15.16 -5.53
C LYS A 44 -12.12 -13.80 -5.05
N ILE A 45 -13.25 -13.35 -5.58
CA ILE A 45 -13.81 -12.03 -5.26
C ILE A 45 -14.06 -11.80 -3.74
N SER A 46 -14.24 -12.87 -2.96
CA SER A 46 -14.42 -12.74 -1.50
C SER A 46 -13.13 -12.50 -0.72
N ASP A 47 -11.96 -12.73 -1.34
CA ASP A 47 -10.67 -12.53 -0.68
C ASP A 47 -10.36 -11.03 -0.53
N TYR A 48 -9.70 -10.69 0.58
CA TYR A 48 -9.17 -9.36 0.83
C TYR A 48 -7.91 -9.10 0.00
N PHE A 49 -7.56 -7.83 -0.19
CA PHE A 49 -6.31 -7.49 -0.85
C PHE A 49 -5.10 -8.12 -0.14
N PRO A 50 -4.14 -8.67 -0.89
CA PRO A 50 -3.01 -9.39 -0.31
C PRO A 50 -2.16 -8.46 0.56
N LYS A 51 -1.68 -8.98 1.69
CA LYS A 51 -0.72 -8.25 2.53
C LYS A 51 0.66 -8.33 1.89
N PRO A 52 1.41 -7.22 1.76
CA PRO A 52 2.75 -7.24 1.20
C PRO A 52 3.77 -7.94 2.11
N TYR A 53 3.48 -8.02 3.41
CA TYR A 53 4.32 -8.66 4.42
C TYR A 53 3.46 -9.55 5.32
N PRO A 54 4.02 -10.67 5.84
CA PRO A 54 3.28 -11.58 6.71
C PRO A 54 2.99 -11.00 8.10
N ASN A 55 3.83 -10.08 8.58
CA ASN A 55 3.70 -9.44 9.89
C ASN A 55 4.42 -8.07 9.94
N PRO A 56 4.14 -7.25 10.96
CA PRO A 56 4.76 -5.93 11.13
C PRO A 56 6.29 -5.98 11.26
N GLU A 57 6.85 -7.03 11.85
CA GLU A 57 8.29 -7.19 12.04
C GLU A 57 9.01 -7.37 10.70
N ALA A 58 8.45 -8.19 9.81
CA ALA A 58 8.95 -8.35 8.44
C ALA A 58 8.85 -7.04 7.65
N ALA A 59 7.75 -6.30 7.81
CA ALA A 59 7.59 -4.99 7.19
C ALA A 59 8.65 -3.99 7.67
N ARG A 60 8.93 -3.94 8.98
CA ARG A 60 9.98 -3.08 9.56
C ARG A 60 11.36 -3.47 9.06
N ALA A 61 11.67 -4.77 9.05
CA ALA A 61 12.96 -5.26 8.57
C ALA A 61 13.20 -4.86 7.10
N ALA A 62 12.16 -4.90 6.26
CA ALA A 62 12.25 -4.52 4.85
C ALA A 62 12.33 -3.00 4.61
N ASN A 63 11.97 -2.15 5.59
CA ASN A 63 11.82 -0.70 5.43
C ASN A 63 12.66 0.10 6.45
N ASN A 64 13.89 -0.35 6.75
CA ASN A 64 14.81 0.35 7.64
C ASN A 64 14.23 0.68 9.04
N GLY A 65 13.39 -0.22 9.58
CA GLY A 65 12.73 -0.08 10.87
C GLY A 65 11.39 0.69 10.83
N ALA A 66 11.08 1.38 9.72
CA ALA A 66 9.79 2.02 9.51
C ALA A 66 8.71 0.97 9.22
N LEU A 67 7.50 1.17 9.74
CA LEU A 67 6.35 0.31 9.44
C LEU A 67 5.42 1.08 8.50
N PRO A 68 5.28 0.66 7.23
CA PRO A 68 4.27 1.22 6.34
C PRO A 68 2.88 1.07 6.97
N PRO A 69 2.10 2.15 7.14
CA PRO A 69 0.77 2.06 7.72
C PRO A 69 -0.20 1.38 6.74
N ASP A 70 -1.22 0.70 7.26
CA ASP A 70 -2.30 0.21 6.42
C ASP A 70 -3.08 1.39 5.80
N LEU A 71 -3.32 1.32 4.48
CA LEU A 71 -3.93 2.42 3.74
C LEU A 71 -5.46 2.41 3.72
N SER A 72 -6.14 1.40 4.29
CA SER A 72 -7.61 1.28 4.18
C SER A 72 -8.36 2.48 4.77
N TYR A 73 -7.79 3.11 5.80
CA TYR A 73 -8.38 4.26 6.49
C TYR A 73 -7.43 5.47 6.54
N ILE A 74 -6.36 5.50 5.74
CA ILE A 74 -5.29 6.49 5.91
C ILE A 74 -5.78 7.93 5.76
N VAL A 75 -6.72 8.17 4.85
CA VAL A 75 -7.39 9.46 4.64
C VAL A 75 -8.09 9.89 5.92
N ASN A 76 -8.94 9.03 6.50
CA ASN A 76 -9.65 9.35 7.75
C ASN A 76 -8.72 9.41 8.98
N ALA A 77 -7.58 8.73 8.94
CA ALA A 77 -6.64 8.61 10.05
C ALA A 77 -5.63 9.75 10.14
N ARG A 78 -5.69 10.75 9.26
CA ARG A 78 -4.78 11.91 9.25
C ARG A 78 -5.57 13.21 9.13
N HIS A 79 -5.16 14.22 9.90
CA HIS A 79 -5.72 15.56 9.75
C HIS A 79 -5.43 16.09 8.35
N GLY A 80 -6.44 16.70 7.72
CA GLY A 80 -6.36 17.16 6.33
C GLY A 80 -6.72 16.09 5.29
N GLY A 81 -6.91 14.83 5.68
CA GLY A 81 -7.46 13.81 4.78
C GLY A 81 -6.69 13.66 3.46
N GLU A 82 -7.43 13.67 2.37
CA GLU A 82 -6.95 13.58 1.00
C GLU A 82 -6.03 14.74 0.63
N ASP A 83 -6.27 15.96 1.12
CA ASP A 83 -5.39 17.11 0.86
C ASP A 83 -3.99 16.86 1.44
N TYR A 84 -3.94 16.27 2.65
CA TYR A 84 -2.67 15.87 3.26
C TYR A 84 -1.97 14.78 2.44
N VAL A 85 -2.70 13.74 2.01
CA VAL A 85 -2.11 12.64 1.22
C VAL A 85 -1.59 13.15 -0.11
N PHE A 86 -2.36 13.98 -0.83
CA PHE A 86 -1.95 14.58 -2.08
C PHE A 86 -0.69 15.43 -1.91
N ALA A 87 -0.70 16.37 -0.95
CA ALA A 87 0.43 17.22 -0.66
C ALA A 87 1.68 16.42 -0.23
N LEU A 88 1.50 15.32 0.50
CA LEU A 88 2.59 14.43 0.88
C LEU A 88 3.20 13.76 -0.35
N LEU A 89 2.38 13.18 -1.24
CA LEU A 89 2.88 12.44 -2.41
C LEU A 89 3.56 13.35 -3.43
N THR A 90 3.04 14.55 -3.67
CA THR A 90 3.59 15.49 -4.66
C THR A 90 4.59 16.48 -4.07
N GLY A 91 4.76 16.50 -2.74
CA GLY A 91 5.53 17.53 -2.02
C GLY A 91 6.99 17.17 -1.72
N TYR A 92 7.49 16.03 -2.20
CA TYR A 92 8.90 15.67 -2.05
C TYR A 92 9.81 16.72 -2.72
N CYS A 93 10.82 17.18 -1.99
CA CYS A 93 11.79 18.15 -2.48
C CYS A 93 13.13 18.03 -1.73
N ASP A 94 14.13 18.79 -2.19
CA ASP A 94 15.42 18.83 -1.51
C ASP A 94 15.32 19.47 -0.13
N ALA A 95 16.09 18.94 0.82
CA ALA A 95 16.17 19.51 2.16
C ALA A 95 16.72 20.95 2.11
N PRO A 96 16.12 21.90 2.83
CA PRO A 96 16.61 23.27 2.87
C PRO A 96 17.99 23.34 3.54
N ALA A 97 18.72 24.42 3.28
CA ALA A 97 20.06 24.62 3.84
C ALA A 97 20.06 24.47 5.38
N GLY A 98 20.98 23.66 5.89
CA GLY A 98 21.13 23.37 7.33
C GLY A 98 20.34 22.17 7.85
N VAL A 99 19.51 21.52 7.03
CA VAL A 99 18.82 20.28 7.41
C VAL A 99 19.62 19.07 6.92
N SER A 100 20.10 18.26 7.86
CA SER A 100 20.72 16.97 7.58
C SER A 100 19.79 15.82 7.94
N LEU A 101 19.56 14.90 7.01
CA LEU A 101 18.76 13.69 7.25
C LEU A 101 19.65 12.50 7.60
N ARG A 102 19.08 11.56 8.36
CA ARG A 102 19.71 10.24 8.53
C ARG A 102 19.56 9.44 7.24
N GLU A 103 20.48 8.50 7.02
CA GLU A 103 20.40 7.58 5.90
C GLU A 103 19.06 6.84 5.90
N GLY A 104 18.45 6.69 4.71
CA GLY A 104 17.14 6.09 4.53
C GLY A 104 15.94 6.99 4.84
N LEU A 105 16.17 8.25 5.25
CA LEU A 105 15.11 9.26 5.39
C LEU A 105 15.14 10.24 4.22
N HIS A 106 13.96 10.69 3.82
CA HIS A 106 13.72 11.63 2.73
C HIS A 106 13.07 12.91 3.27
N TYR A 107 13.36 14.06 2.66
CA TYR A 107 12.76 15.31 3.07
C TYR A 107 11.36 15.45 2.48
N ASN A 108 10.40 15.80 3.32
CA ASN A 108 9.06 16.17 2.86
C ASN A 108 8.47 17.22 3.83
N PRO A 109 8.18 18.45 3.38
CA PRO A 109 7.75 19.54 4.24
C PRO A 109 6.37 19.29 4.89
N TYR A 110 5.53 18.46 4.28
CA TYR A 110 4.20 18.13 4.80
C TYR A 110 4.23 17.02 5.85
N PHE A 111 5.27 16.18 5.85
CA PHE A 111 5.39 15.13 6.85
C PHE A 111 5.76 15.73 8.23
N PRO A 112 5.09 15.32 9.33
CA PRO A 112 5.45 15.78 10.66
C PRO A 112 6.91 15.44 11.01
N GLY A 113 7.72 16.47 11.30
CA GLY A 113 9.17 16.33 11.54
C GLY A 113 10.03 16.34 10.27
N GLN A 114 9.41 16.55 9.10
CA GLN A 114 10.02 16.79 7.79
C GLN A 114 10.94 15.69 7.24
N ALA A 115 11.14 14.60 7.98
CA ALA A 115 11.96 13.47 7.60
C ALA A 115 11.09 12.19 7.58
N ILE A 116 10.82 11.68 6.38
CA ILE A 116 9.96 10.51 6.18
C ILE A 116 10.80 9.30 5.72
N GLY A 117 10.49 8.11 6.23
CA GLY A 117 11.15 6.85 5.83
C GLY A 117 10.60 6.23 4.53
N MET A 118 9.77 6.97 3.79
CA MET A 118 9.19 6.57 2.52
C MET A 118 9.94 7.27 1.40
N ALA A 119 10.52 6.51 0.48
CA ALA A 119 11.05 7.02 -0.77
C ALA A 119 9.93 7.66 -1.61
N PRO A 120 10.21 8.65 -2.48
CA PRO A 120 9.20 9.25 -3.34
C PRO A 120 8.54 8.16 -4.21
N PRO A 121 7.25 7.85 -4.00
CA PRO A 121 6.66 6.64 -4.55
C PRO A 121 6.07 6.82 -5.95
N ILE A 122 5.91 8.07 -6.40
CA ILE A 122 5.34 8.42 -7.70
C ILE A 122 6.30 9.38 -8.43
N TYR A 123 6.34 9.24 -9.75
CA TYR A 123 7.12 10.05 -10.68
C TYR A 123 6.43 10.02 -12.05
N ASP A 124 6.84 10.88 -12.96
CA ASP A 124 6.25 10.96 -14.30
C ASP A 124 6.36 9.59 -15.01
N GLU A 125 5.26 9.15 -15.63
CA GLU A 125 5.18 7.88 -16.37
C GLU A 125 5.46 6.63 -15.51
N VAL A 126 5.20 6.67 -14.19
CA VAL A 126 5.37 5.51 -13.29
C VAL A 126 4.44 4.33 -13.63
N LEU A 127 3.31 4.60 -14.31
CA LEU A 127 2.44 3.59 -14.90
C LEU A 127 1.79 4.10 -16.19
N GLU A 128 1.23 3.18 -16.96
CA GLU A 128 0.31 3.48 -18.07
C GLU A 128 -1.13 3.26 -17.59
N TYR A 129 -2.01 4.23 -17.90
CA TYR A 129 -3.45 4.09 -17.65
C TYR A 129 -4.12 3.27 -18.76
N ASP A 130 -5.26 2.68 -18.46
CA ASP A 130 -6.02 1.79 -19.34
C ASP A 130 -7.01 2.51 -20.27
N ASP A 131 -7.22 3.82 -20.09
CA ASP A 131 -8.19 4.66 -20.80
C ASP A 131 -7.67 5.42 -22.03
#